data_AF-A0A5K3F1J7-F1
#
_entry.id   AF-A0A5K3F1J7-F1
#
_cell.length_a   1.000
_cell.length_b   1.000
_cell.length_c   1.000
_cell.angle_alpha   90.00
_cell.angle_beta   90.00
_cell.angle_gamma   90.00
#
_symmetry.space_group_name_H-M   'P 1'
#
loop_
_entity.id
_entity.type
_entity.pdbx_description
1 polymer ?
#
loop_
_entity_poly.entity_id
_entity_poly.type
_entity_poly.pdbx_seq_one_letter_code
_entity_poly.pdbx_strand_id
1 'polypeptide(L)'
;MFACNDPGALSSKQQSSLDLIKVQTRMKNELYLRNHPEVSHMLSAFVREALVEKPLNIHEFAAAFFTDLEFKRKINIIQKEKTLDSRICHAANSPKDGSN
;
A
#
# COMPACT_ATOMS: atom_id res chain seq x y z
N MET A 1 -20.44 43.69 -10.91
CA MET A 1 -20.10 42.30 -10.51
C MET A 1 -18.73 41.99 -11.07
N PHE A 2 -17.67 42.04 -10.25
CA PHE A 2 -16.32 41.68 -10.70
C PHE A 2 -16.14 40.18 -10.46
N ALA A 3 -15.96 39.42 -11.52
CA ALA A 3 -15.43 38.07 -11.42
C ALA A 3 -14.01 38.19 -10.84
N CYS A 4 -13.83 37.73 -9.60
CA CYS A 4 -12.52 37.49 -9.03
C CYS A 4 -11.85 36.43 -9.91
N ASN A 5 -11.06 36.85 -10.89
CA ASN A 5 -10.13 35.98 -11.58
C ASN A 5 -9.06 35.60 -10.55
N ASP A 6 -9.25 34.43 -9.93
CA ASP A 6 -8.25 33.81 -9.07
C ASP A 6 -6.96 33.61 -9.90
N PRO A 7 -5.85 34.31 -9.59
CA PRO A 7 -4.61 34.19 -10.35
C PRO A 7 -3.99 32.78 -10.26
N GLY A 8 -4.46 31.93 -9.33
CA GLY A 8 -4.09 30.53 -9.24
C GLY A 8 -4.96 29.58 -10.08
N ALA A 9 -6.05 30.07 -10.69
CA ALA A 9 -6.96 29.24 -11.46
C ALA A 9 -6.32 28.82 -12.80
N LEU A 10 -6.41 27.53 -13.09
CA LEU A 10 -5.91 26.96 -14.33
C LEU A 10 -6.84 27.31 -15.50
N SER A 11 -6.26 27.61 -16.65
CA SER A 11 -7.03 27.67 -17.90
C SER A 11 -7.63 26.30 -18.24
N SER A 12 -8.70 26.28 -19.02
CA SER A 12 -9.36 25.02 -19.43
C SER A 12 -8.39 24.04 -20.10
N LYS A 13 -7.44 24.53 -20.89
CA LYS A 13 -6.41 23.69 -21.51
C LYS A 13 -5.44 23.09 -20.49
N GLN A 14 -5.02 23.87 -19.50
CA GLN A 14 -4.16 23.39 -18.41
C GLN A 14 -4.89 22.36 -17.56
N GLN A 15 -6.18 22.59 -17.27
CA GLN A 15 -7.01 21.65 -16.54
C GLN A 15 -7.12 20.30 -17.26
N SER A 16 -7.45 20.30 -18.56
CA SER A 16 -7.52 19.07 -19.36
C SER A 16 -6.19 18.31 -19.41
N SER A 17 -5.06 19.01 -19.54
CA SER A 17 -3.74 18.40 -19.48
C SER A 17 -3.43 17.77 -18.11
N LEU A 18 -3.78 18.45 -17.02
CA LEU A 18 -3.62 17.92 -15.67
C LEU A 18 -4.48 16.69 -15.44
N ASP A 19 -5.70 16.67 -15.96
CA ASP A 19 -6.60 15.53 -15.79
C ASP A 19 -6.07 14.28 -16.51
N LEU A 20 -5.51 14.44 -17.71
CA LEU A 20 -4.81 13.35 -18.40
C LEU A 20 -3.62 12.84 -17.59
N ILE A 21 -2.79 13.74 -17.05
CA ILE A 21 -1.64 13.37 -16.21
C ILE A 21 -2.10 12.64 -14.95
N LYS A 22 -3.15 13.11 -14.28
CA LYS A 22 -3.72 12.45 -13.08
C LYS A 22 -4.19 11.04 -13.39
N VAL A 23 -4.87 10.83 -14.51
CA VAL A 23 -5.32 9.50 -14.94
C VAL A 23 -4.12 8.57 -15.15
N GLN A 24 -3.11 9.02 -15.91
CA GLN A 24 -1.91 8.22 -16.15
C GLN A 24 -1.15 7.90 -14.86
N THR A 25 -1.03 8.88 -13.95
CA THR A 25 -0.38 8.68 -12.65
C THR A 25 -1.17 7.68 -11.79
N ARG A 26 -2.50 7.76 -11.77
CA ARG A 26 -3.34 6.79 -11.03
C ARG A 26 -3.16 5.37 -11.57
N MET A 27 -3.11 5.20 -12.89
CA MET A 27 -2.86 3.89 -13.50
C MET A 27 -1.47 3.34 -13.14
N LYS A 28 -0.43 4.19 -13.21
CA LYS A 28 0.93 3.79 -12.82
C LYS A 28 1.02 3.41 -11.35
N ASN A 29 0.35 4.16 -10.47
CA ASN A 29 0.31 3.86 -9.04
C ASN A 29 -0.40 2.53 -8.75
N GLU A 30 -1.53 2.25 -9.42
CA GLU A 30 -2.22 0.96 -9.28
C GLU A 30 -1.34 -0.20 -9.74
N LEU A 31 -0.73 -0.09 -10.92
CA LEU A 31 0.16 -1.11 -11.44
C LEU A 31 1.36 -1.35 -10.51
N TYR A 32 1.94 -0.29 -9.95
CA TYR A 32 3.00 -0.39 -8.95
C TYR A 32 2.52 -1.15 -7.72
N LEU A 33 1.41 -0.75 -7.10
CA LEU A 33 0.88 -1.43 -5.92
C LEU A 33 0.53 -2.90 -6.18
N ARG A 34 0.06 -3.23 -7.38
CA ARG A 34 -0.24 -4.60 -7.80
C ARG A 34 1.01 -5.46 -7.98
N ASN A 35 2.07 -4.88 -8.54
CA ASN A 35 3.33 -5.59 -8.81
C ASN A 35 4.25 -5.67 -7.58
N HIS A 36 4.01 -4.85 -6.56
CA HIS A 36 4.83 -4.72 -5.37
C HIS A 36 4.06 -5.17 -4.10
N PRO A 37 3.85 -6.49 -3.90
CA PRO A 37 3.12 -7.03 -2.75
C PRO A 37 3.77 -6.66 -1.41
N GLU A 38 5.07 -6.34 -1.39
CA GLU A 38 5.76 -5.81 -0.21
C GLU A 38 5.09 -4.57 0.37
N VAL A 39 4.57 -3.68 -0.48
CA VAL A 39 3.91 -2.45 -0.04
C VAL A 39 2.59 -2.78 0.66
N SER A 40 1.83 -3.75 0.13
CA SER A 40 0.60 -4.23 0.78
C SER A 40 0.88 -4.83 2.17
N HIS A 41 1.96 -5.60 2.29
CA HIS A 41 2.39 -6.16 3.58
C HIS A 41 2.80 -5.06 4.57
N MET A 42 3.56 -4.06 4.12
CA MET A 42 3.95 -2.90 4.91
C MET A 42 2.73 -2.15 5.46
N LEU A 43 1.76 -1.85 4.60
CA LEU A 43 0.54 -1.14 5.00
C LEU A 43 -0.31 -1.98 5.95
N SER A 44 -0.42 -3.29 5.72
CA SER A 44 -1.16 -4.20 6.60
C SER A 44 -0.54 -4.28 8.00
N ALA A 45 0.79 -4.34 8.08
CA ALA A 45 1.52 -4.35 9.35
C ALA A 45 1.31 -3.01 10.10
N PHE A 46 1.47 -1.89 9.39
CA PHE A 46 1.23 -0.56 9.95
C PHE A 46 -0.17 -0.42 10.53
N VAL A 47 -1.21 -0.78 9.75
CA VAL A 47 -2.61 -0.68 10.21
C VAL A 47 -2.86 -1.58 11.41
N ARG A 48 -2.32 -2.80 11.42
CA ARG A 48 -2.43 -3.70 12.57
C ARG A 48 -1.83 -3.05 13.83
N GLU A 49 -0.62 -2.53 13.75
CA GLU A 49 0.05 -1.91 14.90
C GLU A 49 -0.65 -0.62 15.34
N ALA A 50 -1.09 0.22 14.40
CA ALA A 50 -1.85 1.43 14.71
C ALA A 50 -3.17 1.12 15.44
N LEU A 51 -3.86 0.03 15.08
CA LEU A 51 -5.09 -0.40 15.75
C LEU A 51 -4.85 -0.99 17.15
N VAL A 52 -3.67 -1.58 17.38
CA VAL A 52 -3.26 -2.10 18.70
C VAL A 52 -2.83 -0.96 19.62
N GLU A 53 -1.91 -0.12 19.17
CA GLU A 53 -1.31 0.96 19.96
C GLU A 53 -2.26 2.15 20.15
N LYS A 54 -3.20 2.36 19.22
CA LYS A 54 -4.17 3.48 19.22
C LYS A 54 -3.51 4.82 19.57
N PRO A 55 -2.50 5.25 18.80
CA PRO A 55 -1.71 6.43 19.12
C PRO A 55 -2.57 7.70 19.09
N LEU A 56 -2.27 8.65 19.98
CA LEU A 56 -2.92 9.97 19.99
C LEU A 56 -2.64 10.76 18.70
N ASN A 57 -1.44 10.59 18.14
CA ASN A 57 -1.03 11.20 16.88
C ASN A 57 -0.59 10.14 15.87
N ILE A 58 -1.46 9.87 14.89
CA ILE A 58 -1.21 8.87 13.86
C ILE A 58 -0.06 9.24 12.92
N HIS A 59 0.20 10.54 12.69
CA HIS A 59 1.25 11.00 11.79
C HIS A 59 2.64 10.77 12.39
N GLU A 60 2.80 11.08 13.67
CA GLU A 60 4.05 10.82 14.40
C GLU A 60 4.32 9.32 14.50
N PHE A 61 3.28 8.53 14.78
CA PHE A 61 3.36 7.07 14.77
C PHE A 61 3.79 6.52 13.41
N ALA A 62 3.19 7.01 12.31
CA ALA A 62 3.58 6.62 10.96
C ALA A 62 5.03 6.99 10.64
N ALA A 63 5.47 8.20 11.01
CA ALA A 63 6.84 8.63 10.81
C ALA A 63 7.81 7.68 11.53
N ALA A 64 7.59 7.42 12.83
CA ALA A 64 8.41 6.49 13.60
C ALA A 64 8.41 5.06 13.00
N PHE A 65 7.23 4.56 12.61
CA PHE A 65 7.08 3.22 12.03
C PHE A 65 7.83 3.04 10.70
N PHE A 66 7.68 3.98 9.76
CA PHE A 66 8.28 3.86 8.42
C PHE A 66 9.74 4.31 8.34
N THR A 67 10.24 5.01 9.36
CA THR A 67 11.66 5.43 9.45
C THR A 67 12.52 4.53 10.31
N ASP A 68 11.94 3.48 10.91
CA ASP A 68 12.69 2.47 11.65
C ASP A 68 13.77 1.83 10.76
N LEU A 69 15.03 1.87 11.22
CA LEU A 69 16.18 1.30 10.49
C LEU A 69 16.04 -0.21 10.25
N GLU A 70 15.30 -0.87 11.13
CA GLU A 70 15.06 -2.31 11.12
C GLU A 70 13.82 -2.69 10.30
N PHE A 71 13.11 -1.69 9.77
CA PHE A 71 11.84 -1.85 9.07
C PHE A 71 11.91 -2.84 7.93
N LYS A 72 12.92 -2.73 7.05
CA LYS A 72 13.11 -3.68 5.93
C LYS A 72 13.21 -5.13 6.40
N ARG A 73 13.90 -5.37 7.51
CA ARG A 73 14.02 -6.72 8.07
C ARG A 73 12.69 -7.22 8.62
N LYS A 74 11.96 -6.38 9.37
CA LYS A 74 10.64 -6.70 9.92
C LYS A 74 9.67 -7.11 8.81
N ILE A 75 9.63 -6.34 7.73
CA ILE A 75 8.77 -6.62 6.57
C ILE A 75 9.17 -7.91 5.86
N ASN A 76 10.47 -8.18 5.69
CA ASN A 76 10.94 -9.43 5.09
C ASN A 76 10.55 -10.67 5.93
N ILE A 77 10.51 -10.55 7.26
CA ILE A 77 10.05 -11.63 8.15
C ILE A 77 8.54 -11.86 7.93
N ILE A 78 7.73 -10.80 7.96
CA ILE A 78 6.27 -10.88 7.76
C ILE A 78 5.92 -11.49 6.39
N GLN A 79 6.68 -11.16 5.35
CA GLN A 79 6.51 -11.74 4.01
C GLN A 79 6.79 -13.24 4.00
N LYS A 80 7.87 -13.68 4.66
CA LYS A 80 8.25 -15.09 4.74
C LYS A 80 7.20 -15.90 5.50
N GLU A 81 6.71 -15.39 6.63
CA GLU A 81 5.66 -16.04 7.43
C GLU A 81 4.38 -16.23 6.62
N LYS A 82 3.88 -15.18 5.97
CA LYS A 82 2.67 -15.27 5.12
C LYS A 82 2.83 -16.22 3.94
N THR A 83 4.04 -16.30 3.36
CA THR A 83 4.34 -17.25 2.27
C THR A 83 4.38 -18.69 2.80
N LEU A 84 4.83 -18.90 4.03
CA LEU A 84 4.85 -20.22 4.67
C LEU A 84 3.43 -20.71 4.96
N ASP A 85 2.61 -19.84 5.54
CA ASP A 85 1.22 -20.15 5.91
C ASP A 85 0.38 -20.52 4.68
N SER A 86 0.55 -19.81 3.55
CA SER A 86 -0.16 -20.17 2.31
C SER A 86 0.25 -21.55 1.79
N ARG A 87 1.54 -21.92 1.89
CA ARG A 87 2.05 -23.23 1.45
C ARG A 87 1.50 -24.37 2.29
N ILE A 88 1.35 -24.19 3.60
CA ILE A 88 0.77 -25.20 4.50
C ILE A 88 -0.68 -25.46 4.14
N CYS A 89 -1.47 -24.41 3.90
CA CYS A 89 -2.89 -24.53 3.51
C CYS A 89 -3.08 -25.22 2.15
N HIS A 90 -2.18 -25.01 1.18
CA HIS A 90 -2.25 -25.72 -0.10
C HIS A 90 -1.82 -27.18 0.01
N ALA A 91 -0.79 -27.51 0.80
CA ALA A 91 -0.33 -28.88 0.99
C ALA A 91 -1.34 -29.77 1.76
N ALA A 92 -2.13 -29.18 2.66
CA ALA A 92 -3.17 -29.89 3.42
C ALA A 92 -4.39 -30.30 2.55
N ASN A 93 -4.56 -29.71 1.36
CA ASN A 93 -5.68 -29.96 0.45
C ASN A 93 -5.31 -30.86 -0.76
N SER A 94 -4.11 -31.43 -0.80
CA SER A 94 -3.74 -32.44 -1.81
C SER A 94 -4.49 -33.75 -1.53
N PRO A 95 -5.13 -34.39 -2.52
CA PRO A 95 -5.74 -35.70 -2.33
C PRO A 95 -4.65 -36.68 -1.90
N LYS A 96 -4.85 -37.40 -0.79
CA LYS A 96 -4.06 -38.59 -0.52
C LYS A 96 -4.48 -39.62 -1.56
N ASP A 97 -3.75 -39.64 -2.68
CA ASP A 97 -3.95 -40.67 -3.68
C ASP A 97 -3.67 -42.01 -3.01
N GLY A 98 -4.75 -42.78 -2.85
CA GLY A 98 -4.72 -44.11 -2.27
C GLY A 98 -3.97 -45.00 -3.24
N SER A 99 -2.75 -45.37 -2.87
CA SER A 99 -2.07 -46.51 -3.47
C SER A 99 -2.15 -47.69 -2.50
N ASN A 100 -2.90 -48.68 -2.99
CA ASN A 100 -3.16 -50.04 -2.53
C ASN A 100 -1.95 -50.76 -1.92
#